data_AF-A0A969ZA14-F1
#
_entry.id   AF-A0A969ZA14-F1
#
_cell.length_a   1.000
_cell.length_b   1.000
_cell.length_c   1.000
_cell.angle_alpha   90.00
_cell.angle_beta   90.00
_cell.angle_gamma   90.00
#
_symmetry.space_group_name_H-M   'P 1'
#
loop_
_entity.id
_entity.type
_entity.pdbx_description
1 polymer ?
#
loop_
_entity_poly.entity_id
_entity_poly.type
_entity_poly.pdbx_seq_one_letter_code
_entity_poly.pdbx_strand_id
1 'polypeptide(L)'
;MSTDRSIENFGNGLLDSMPVQTSLNTVHAQLKDYRFNISYSHDREIWLTCVLALQSVALGNFGVGSIITDNNNTLVSYGNNQVFFPQFRSDYHAEMVVLNHFESVVNPPIVTEYKLFTSLEPCPMCLARILTSGIPEVYYAADDVEGGMVHLKDALPEAWAGIMANRHIDKADCSQKLIVISEVLVEMKREMLDDKLRKRGVG
;
A
#
# COMPACT_ATOMS: atom_id res chain seq x y z
N MET A 1 -20.64 13.35 14.80
CA MET A 1 -20.02 12.20 15.48
C MET A 1 -18.56 12.17 15.07
N SER A 2 -17.68 12.65 15.97
CA SER A 2 -16.23 12.67 15.77
C SER A 2 -15.69 11.27 16.01
N THR A 3 -15.68 10.43 14.98
CA THR A 3 -14.82 9.25 15.01
C THR A 3 -13.40 9.78 14.84
N ASP A 4 -12.56 9.56 15.84
CA ASP A 4 -11.16 9.95 15.79
C ASP A 4 -10.50 9.26 14.58
N ARG A 5 -10.19 10.05 13.54
CA ARG A 5 -9.62 9.57 12.26
C ARG A 5 -8.10 9.57 12.27
N SER A 6 -7.47 9.62 13.45
CA SER A 6 -6.03 9.48 13.53
C SER A 6 -5.61 8.12 12.97
N ILE A 7 -4.55 8.13 12.16
CA ILE A 7 -4.00 6.93 11.53
C ILE A 7 -3.67 5.88 12.60
N GLU A 8 -3.18 6.31 13.75
CA GLU A 8 -2.79 5.49 14.89
C GLU A 8 -3.97 4.74 15.49
N ASN A 9 -5.08 5.44 15.76
CA ASN A 9 -6.24 4.80 16.38
C ASN A 9 -6.91 3.82 15.42
N PHE A 10 -6.99 4.19 14.14
CA PHE A 10 -7.49 3.29 13.10
C PHE A 10 -6.63 2.03 12.97
N GLY A 11 -5.31 2.18 12.81
CA GLY A 11 -4.41 1.04 12.67
C GLY A 11 -4.36 0.15 13.91
N ASN A 12 -4.41 0.73 15.12
CA ASN A 12 -4.48 -0.04 16.35
C ASN A 12 -5.77 -0.87 16.45
N GLY A 13 -6.91 -0.29 16.07
CA GLY A 13 -8.18 -1.01 16.00
C GLY A 13 -8.13 -2.18 15.02
N LEU A 14 -7.48 -2.00 13.86
CA LEU A 14 -7.25 -3.11 12.93
C LEU A 14 -6.42 -4.22 13.57
N LEU A 15 -5.27 -3.88 14.17
CA LEU A 15 -4.40 -4.86 14.85
C LEU A 15 -5.12 -5.62 15.96
N ASP A 16 -5.95 -4.94 16.76
CA ASP A 16 -6.71 -5.56 17.86
C ASP A 16 -7.79 -6.52 17.38
N SER A 17 -8.35 -6.27 16.18
CA SER A 17 -9.40 -7.09 15.59
C SER A 17 -8.88 -8.30 14.77
N MET A 18 -7.58 -8.34 14.46
CA MET A 18 -7.02 -9.39 13.60
C MET A 18 -6.96 -10.75 14.31
N PRO A 19 -7.39 -11.84 13.66
CA PRO A 19 -7.18 -13.18 14.18
C PRO A 19 -5.68 -13.50 14.11
N VAL A 20 -5.04 -13.60 15.27
CA VAL A 20 -3.60 -13.82 15.39
C VAL A 20 -3.28 -15.29 15.05
N GLN A 21 -2.93 -15.54 13.78
CA GLN A 21 -2.37 -16.81 13.33
C GLN A 21 -0.90 -16.91 13.76
N THR A 22 -0.45 -18.07 14.25
CA THR A 22 0.91 -18.27 14.80
C THR A 22 2.03 -17.75 13.89
N SER A 23 1.90 -17.91 12.57
CA SER A 23 2.91 -17.46 11.60
C SER A 23 3.03 -15.94 11.47
N LEU A 24 2.05 -15.18 11.96
CA LEU A 24 1.97 -13.71 11.87
C LEU A 24 2.33 -13.02 13.20
N ASN A 25 2.46 -13.76 14.30
CA ASN A 25 2.61 -13.23 15.66
C ASN A 25 3.77 -12.24 15.79
N THR A 26 4.91 -12.54 15.18
CA THR A 26 6.11 -11.69 15.29
C THR A 26 5.89 -10.32 14.63
N VAL A 27 5.39 -10.29 13.39
CA VAL A 27 5.14 -9.03 12.68
C VAL A 27 4.00 -8.25 13.33
N HIS A 28 2.94 -8.95 13.75
CA HIS A 28 1.83 -8.34 14.50
C HIS A 28 2.33 -7.64 15.77
N ALA A 29 3.13 -8.32 16.61
CA ALA A 29 3.71 -7.73 17.81
C ALA A 29 4.64 -6.55 17.48
N GLN A 30 5.49 -6.67 16.45
CA GLN A 30 6.37 -5.58 16.02
C GLN A 30 5.62 -4.31 15.60
N LEU A 31 4.46 -4.47 14.94
CA LEU A 31 3.58 -3.36 14.54
C LEU A 31 2.79 -2.81 15.72
N LYS A 32 2.32 -3.66 16.63
CA LYS A 32 1.55 -3.25 17.83
C LYS A 32 2.40 -2.45 18.81
N ASP A 33 3.64 -2.87 19.01
CA ASP A 33 4.59 -2.20 19.90
C ASP A 33 5.41 -1.11 19.20
N TYR A 34 5.09 -0.80 17.93
CA TYR A 34 5.81 0.20 17.17
C TYR A 34 5.72 1.58 17.85
N ARG A 35 6.81 2.34 17.78
CA ARG A 35 6.93 3.70 18.29
C ARG A 35 7.43 4.56 17.14
N PHE A 36 6.61 5.52 16.73
CA PHE A 36 6.93 6.38 15.59
C PHE A 36 8.20 7.18 15.85
N ASN A 37 9.06 7.21 14.85
CA ASN A 37 10.27 8.02 14.89
C ASN A 37 9.99 9.34 14.17
N ILE A 38 9.88 10.42 14.95
CA ILE A 38 9.56 11.77 14.48
C ILE A 38 10.59 12.37 13.51
N SER A 39 11.74 11.72 13.34
CA SER A 39 12.77 12.14 12.37
C SER A 39 12.38 11.80 10.93
N TYR A 40 11.38 10.93 10.74
CA TYR A 40 10.92 10.46 9.44
C TYR A 40 9.49 10.96 9.19
N SER A 41 9.28 11.72 8.11
CA SER A 41 8.01 12.41 7.86
C SER A 41 6.85 11.49 7.49
N HIS A 42 7.13 10.26 7.02
CA HIS A 42 6.12 9.31 6.55
C HIS A 42 6.02 8.05 7.42
N ASP A 43 6.68 8.01 8.57
CA ASP A 43 6.79 6.81 9.41
C ASP A 43 5.42 6.28 9.84
N ARG A 44 4.49 7.18 10.15
CA ARG A 44 3.14 6.82 10.58
C ARG A 44 2.29 6.28 9.44
N GLU A 45 2.31 6.94 8.30
CA GLU A 45 1.55 6.58 7.10
C GLU A 45 2.01 5.21 6.61
N ILE A 46 3.33 4.99 6.54
CA ILE A 46 3.91 3.72 6.15
C ILE A 46 3.60 2.61 7.16
N TRP A 47 3.65 2.89 8.46
CA TRP A 47 3.23 1.91 9.47
C TRP A 47 1.80 1.41 9.22
N LEU A 48 0.86 2.30 8.87
CA LEU A 48 -0.51 1.87 8.55
C LEU A 48 -0.57 1.03 7.27
N THR A 49 0.25 1.33 6.25
CA THR A 49 0.37 0.45 5.08
C THR A 49 0.84 -0.96 5.46
N CYS A 50 1.78 -1.08 6.40
CA CYS A 50 2.23 -2.39 6.93
C CYS A 50 1.13 -3.12 7.70
N VAL A 51 0.31 -2.41 8.48
CA VAL A 51 -0.85 -2.99 9.17
C VAL A 51 -1.85 -3.55 8.15
N LEU A 52 -2.14 -2.81 7.08
CA LEU A 52 -3.04 -3.25 6.01
C LEU A 52 -2.45 -4.43 5.21
N ALA A 53 -1.14 -4.41 4.96
CA ALA A 53 -0.42 -5.53 4.34
C ALA A 53 -0.49 -6.80 5.21
N LEU A 54 -0.33 -6.68 6.54
CA LEU A 54 -0.51 -7.79 7.47
C LEU A 54 -1.94 -8.37 7.40
N GLN A 55 -2.95 -7.50 7.33
CA GLN A 55 -4.34 -7.92 7.14
C GLN A 55 -4.53 -8.69 5.84
N SER A 56 -3.90 -8.23 4.74
CA SER A 56 -3.92 -8.93 3.46
C SER A 56 -3.39 -10.35 3.56
N VAL A 57 -2.22 -10.52 4.21
CA VAL A 57 -1.61 -11.83 4.44
C VAL A 57 -2.52 -12.73 5.28
N ALA A 58 -3.14 -12.20 6.33
CA ALA A 58 -4.05 -12.94 7.20
C ALA A 58 -5.29 -13.46 6.44
N LEU A 59 -5.74 -12.72 5.42
CA LEU A 59 -6.84 -13.08 4.53
C LEU A 59 -6.41 -14.00 3.37
N GLY A 60 -5.12 -14.28 3.23
CA GLY A 60 -4.58 -15.20 2.21
C GLY A 60 -4.23 -14.54 0.87
N ASN A 61 -3.97 -13.23 0.87
CA ASN A 61 -3.52 -12.44 -0.28
C ASN A 61 -2.01 -12.07 -0.15
N PHE A 62 -1.46 -11.39 -1.16
CA PHE A 62 -0.09 -10.86 -1.11
C PHE A 62 0.01 -9.73 -0.08
N GLY A 63 1.11 -9.63 0.67
CA GLY A 63 1.25 -8.65 1.76
C GLY A 63 1.53 -7.23 1.31
N VAL A 64 0.54 -6.57 0.70
CA VAL A 64 0.63 -5.16 0.28
C VAL A 64 -0.55 -4.37 0.84
N GLY A 65 -0.29 -3.17 1.35
CA GLY A 65 -1.27 -2.23 1.86
C GLY A 65 -1.04 -0.83 1.30
N SER A 66 -2.10 -0.05 1.16
CA SER A 66 -2.03 1.32 0.65
C SER A 66 -3.08 2.22 1.29
N ILE A 67 -2.74 3.48 1.46
CA ILE A 67 -3.63 4.51 2.00
C ILE A 67 -3.54 5.79 1.18
N ILE A 68 -4.58 6.62 1.29
CA ILE A 68 -4.57 8.00 0.83
C ILE A 68 -4.86 8.90 2.03
N THR A 69 -4.05 9.94 2.18
CA THR A 69 -4.27 11.01 3.16
C THR A 69 -4.53 12.33 2.46
N ASP A 70 -5.11 13.29 3.18
CA ASP A 70 -5.06 14.69 2.77
C ASP A 70 -3.71 15.34 3.15
N ASN A 71 -3.53 16.63 2.80
CA ASN A 71 -2.35 17.43 3.16
C ASN A 71 -2.14 17.64 4.67
N ASN A 72 -3.17 17.41 5.48
CA ASN A 72 -3.07 17.44 6.94
C ASN A 72 -2.73 16.05 7.51
N ASN A 73 -2.38 15.10 6.64
CA ASN A 73 -2.11 13.70 6.97
C ASN A 73 -3.30 12.99 7.66
N THR A 74 -4.53 13.44 7.37
CA THR A 74 -5.75 12.75 7.81
C THR A 74 -6.03 11.60 6.86
N LEU A 75 -6.38 10.42 7.40
CA LEU A 75 -6.74 9.27 6.58
C LEU A 75 -8.05 9.53 5.81
N VAL A 76 -7.99 9.35 4.48
CA VAL A 76 -9.10 9.58 3.55
C VAL A 76 -9.59 8.28 2.92
N SER A 77 -8.68 7.42 2.49
CA SER A 77 -8.97 6.12 1.90
C SER A 77 -7.92 5.10 2.33
N TYR A 78 -8.28 3.82 2.38
CA TYR A 78 -7.36 2.73 2.67
C TYR A 78 -7.73 1.48 1.86
N GLY A 79 -6.74 0.62 1.64
CA GLY A 79 -6.90 -0.62 0.91
C GLY A 79 -5.77 -1.60 1.20
N ASN A 80 -6.05 -2.89 1.01
CA ASN A 80 -5.06 -3.95 1.03
C ASN A 80 -5.23 -4.81 -0.21
N ASN A 81 -4.23 -5.62 -0.53
CA ASN A 81 -4.33 -6.54 -1.67
C ASN A 81 -5.46 -7.57 -1.45
N GLN A 82 -6.30 -7.75 -2.46
CA GLN A 82 -7.46 -8.63 -2.45
C GLN A 82 -7.51 -9.52 -3.71
N VAL A 83 -6.35 -9.84 -4.28
CA VAL A 83 -6.26 -10.56 -5.57
C VAL A 83 -6.90 -11.94 -5.52
N PHE A 84 -6.77 -12.67 -4.40
CA PHE A 84 -7.27 -14.05 -4.26
C PHE A 84 -8.51 -14.18 -3.38
N PHE A 85 -8.64 -13.33 -2.36
CA PHE A 85 -9.74 -13.35 -1.39
C PHE A 85 -10.32 -11.94 -1.24
N PRO A 86 -11.67 -11.77 -1.17
CA PRO A 86 -12.71 -12.81 -1.04
C PRO A 86 -13.06 -13.57 -2.32
N GLN A 87 -12.75 -12.98 -3.47
CA GLN A 87 -12.92 -13.59 -4.78
C GLN A 87 -11.73 -13.19 -5.65
N PHE A 88 -11.32 -14.07 -6.57
CA PHE A 88 -10.23 -13.75 -7.46
C PHE A 88 -10.53 -12.51 -8.31
N ARG A 89 -9.65 -11.50 -8.23
CA ARG A 89 -9.67 -10.25 -8.98
C ARG A 89 -8.23 -9.85 -9.29
N SER A 90 -7.80 -10.06 -10.54
CA SER A 90 -6.42 -9.76 -10.94
C SER A 90 -6.04 -8.29 -10.81
N ASP A 91 -7.03 -7.40 -10.79
CA ASP A 91 -6.88 -5.96 -10.63
C ASP A 91 -6.84 -5.51 -9.16
N TYR A 92 -7.17 -6.35 -8.17
CA TYR A 92 -7.33 -5.92 -6.77
C TYR A 92 -6.02 -5.89 -6.00
N HIS A 93 -5.04 -5.17 -6.53
CA HIS A 93 -3.85 -4.74 -5.79
C HIS A 93 -4.22 -3.66 -4.77
N ALA A 94 -3.37 -3.42 -3.77
CA ALA A 94 -3.69 -2.50 -2.68
C ALA A 94 -3.97 -1.07 -3.18
N GLU A 95 -3.16 -0.60 -4.13
CA GLU A 95 -3.27 0.70 -4.79
C GLU A 95 -4.57 0.83 -5.59
N MET A 96 -5.00 -0.26 -6.22
CA MET A 96 -6.24 -0.32 -6.98
C MET A 96 -7.45 -0.28 -6.04
N VAL A 97 -7.40 -1.03 -4.93
CA VAL A 97 -8.47 -1.04 -3.92
C VAL A 97 -8.63 0.34 -3.29
N VAL A 98 -7.52 0.99 -2.89
CA VAL A 98 -7.61 2.32 -2.26
C VAL A 98 -8.10 3.39 -3.23
N LEU A 99 -7.68 3.34 -4.51
CA LEU A 99 -8.13 4.29 -5.54
C LEU A 99 -9.60 4.05 -5.93
N ASN A 100 -10.04 2.80 -6.04
CA ASN A 100 -11.45 2.50 -6.28
C ASN A 100 -12.34 3.09 -5.19
N HIS A 101 -11.98 2.93 -3.91
CA HIS A 101 -12.72 3.54 -2.80
C HIS A 101 -12.65 5.07 -2.85
N PHE A 102 -11.48 5.63 -3.11
CA PHE A 102 -11.28 7.08 -3.20
C PHE A 102 -12.12 7.72 -4.32
N GLU A 103 -12.10 7.16 -5.51
CA GLU A 103 -12.83 7.72 -6.66
C GLU A 103 -14.34 7.48 -6.57
N SER A 104 -14.79 6.35 -6.00
CA SER A 104 -16.22 6.01 -5.94
C SER A 104 -16.95 6.55 -4.71
N VAL A 105 -16.29 6.59 -3.55
CA VAL A 105 -16.91 6.95 -2.26
C VAL A 105 -16.52 8.35 -1.83
N VAL A 106 -15.22 8.69 -1.90
CA VAL A 106 -14.75 10.03 -1.54
C VAL A 106 -15.10 11.03 -2.64
N ASN A 107 -14.92 10.63 -3.91
CA ASN A 107 -15.22 11.39 -5.12
C ASN A 107 -14.78 12.87 -5.01
N PRO A 108 -13.47 13.12 -4.80
CA PRO A 108 -12.99 14.46 -4.52
C PRO A 108 -13.07 15.36 -5.76
N PRO A 109 -13.44 16.64 -5.60
CA PRO A 109 -13.47 17.58 -6.71
C PRO A 109 -12.06 17.99 -7.18
N ILE A 110 -11.06 17.91 -6.30
CA ILE A 110 -9.68 18.33 -6.55
C ILE A 110 -8.75 17.29 -5.92
N VAL A 111 -7.97 16.57 -6.73
CA VAL A 111 -7.06 15.51 -6.25
C VAL A 111 -5.70 16.02 -5.78
N THR A 112 -5.38 17.30 -5.99
CA THR A 112 -4.06 17.89 -5.68
C THR A 112 -3.80 18.06 -4.19
N GLU A 113 -4.78 17.82 -3.33
CA GLU A 113 -4.67 17.95 -1.88
C GLU A 113 -4.44 16.60 -1.16
N TYR A 114 -4.12 15.55 -1.92
CA TYR A 114 -4.00 14.20 -1.40
C TYR A 114 -2.63 13.58 -1.73
N LYS A 115 -2.25 12.62 -0.88
CA LYS A 115 -1.02 11.84 -0.98
C LYS A 115 -1.36 10.36 -0.90
N LEU A 116 -0.71 9.53 -1.71
CA LEU A 116 -0.85 8.07 -1.64
C LEU A 116 0.40 7.46 -1.01
N PHE A 117 0.20 6.54 -0.08
CA PHE A 117 1.28 5.75 0.52
C PHE A 117 1.03 4.28 0.23
N THR A 118 2.07 3.52 -0.12
CA THR A 118 1.99 2.06 -0.33
C THR A 118 3.18 1.35 0.31
N SER A 119 2.99 0.12 0.79
CA SER A 119 4.06 -0.62 1.47
C SER A 119 5.13 -1.16 0.50
N LEU A 120 4.81 -1.27 -0.79
CA LEU A 120 5.69 -1.81 -1.82
C LEU A 120 5.66 -0.91 -3.06
N GLU A 121 6.77 -0.83 -3.78
CA GLU A 121 6.85 -0.11 -5.05
C GLU A 121 5.71 -0.52 -6.01
N PRO A 122 4.95 0.45 -6.57
CA PRO A 122 3.86 0.14 -7.48
C PRO A 122 4.30 -0.64 -8.72
N CYS A 123 3.57 -1.72 -9.02
CA CYS A 123 3.73 -2.47 -10.27
C CYS A 123 3.25 -1.69 -11.50
N PRO A 124 3.53 -2.12 -12.75
CA PRO A 124 3.14 -1.39 -13.95
C PRO A 124 1.65 -1.03 -14.04
N MET A 125 0.76 -1.95 -13.65
CA MET A 125 -0.69 -1.71 -13.62
C MET A 125 -1.06 -0.61 -12.62
N CYS A 126 -0.51 -0.69 -11.41
CA CYS A 126 -0.81 0.26 -10.34
C CYS A 126 -0.22 1.63 -10.65
N LEU A 127 1.01 1.69 -11.15
CA LEU A 127 1.65 2.95 -11.56
C LEU A 127 0.82 3.65 -12.63
N ALA A 128 0.39 2.93 -13.69
CA ALA A 128 -0.47 3.51 -14.72
C ALA A 128 -1.76 4.08 -14.12
N ARG A 129 -2.41 3.35 -13.21
CA ARG A 129 -3.64 3.83 -12.55
C ARG A 129 -3.40 5.05 -11.67
N ILE A 130 -2.34 5.05 -10.87
CA ILE A 130 -1.93 6.19 -10.02
C ILE A 130 -1.67 7.43 -10.87
N LEU A 131 -0.94 7.29 -11.98
CA LEU A 131 -0.67 8.42 -12.88
C LEU A 131 -1.96 9.04 -13.42
N THR A 132 -2.95 8.20 -13.79
CA THR A 132 -4.24 8.65 -14.31
C THR A 132 -5.22 9.13 -13.25
N SER A 133 -5.08 8.74 -11.98
CA SER A 133 -5.94 9.24 -10.90
C SER A 133 -5.66 10.70 -10.57
N GLY A 134 -4.44 11.15 -10.89
CA GLY A 134 -4.02 12.53 -10.79
C GLY A 134 -3.49 12.96 -9.42
N ILE A 135 -3.37 12.01 -8.47
CA ILE A 135 -2.74 12.25 -7.17
C ILE A 135 -1.28 12.70 -7.39
N PRO A 136 -0.87 13.87 -6.88
CA PRO A 136 0.43 14.44 -7.20
C PRO A 136 1.59 13.82 -6.44
N GLU A 137 1.36 13.30 -5.23
CA GLU A 137 2.38 12.79 -4.32
C GLU A 137 2.12 11.33 -3.96
N VAL A 138 3.12 10.48 -4.19
CA VAL A 138 3.04 9.04 -3.99
C VAL A 138 4.34 8.56 -3.35
N TYR A 139 4.22 7.83 -2.25
CA TYR A 139 5.37 7.35 -1.50
C TYR A 139 5.28 5.85 -1.24
N TYR A 140 6.36 5.12 -1.48
CA TYR A 140 6.42 3.67 -1.29
C TYR A 140 7.53 3.24 -0.32
N ALA A 141 7.27 2.22 0.50
CA ALA A 141 8.22 1.81 1.56
C ALA A 141 9.37 0.93 1.04
N ALA A 142 9.06 -0.26 0.53
CA ALA A 142 10.03 -1.22 0.01
C ALA A 142 10.14 -1.13 -1.52
N ASP A 143 11.35 -1.33 -2.06
CA ASP A 143 11.54 -1.46 -3.51
C ASP A 143 11.00 -2.81 -3.98
N ASP A 144 10.54 -2.88 -5.23
CA ASP A 144 10.17 -4.14 -5.87
C ASP A 144 10.94 -4.28 -7.18
N VAL A 145 12.14 -4.85 -7.07
CA VAL A 145 13.06 -4.99 -8.21
C VAL A 145 12.49 -5.89 -9.31
N GLU A 146 11.61 -6.83 -8.96
CA GLU A 146 11.05 -7.78 -9.92
C GLU A 146 9.67 -7.36 -10.45
N GLY A 147 8.83 -6.78 -9.59
CA GLY A 147 7.44 -6.44 -9.90
C GLY A 147 7.14 -4.94 -10.04
N GLY A 148 8.03 -4.06 -9.56
CA GLY A 148 7.88 -2.61 -9.56
C GLY A 148 8.17 -1.95 -10.90
N MET A 149 7.65 -0.73 -11.08
CA MET A 149 7.84 0.04 -12.33
C MET A 149 8.41 1.45 -12.10
N VAL A 150 8.44 1.95 -10.86
CA VAL A 150 8.92 3.31 -10.57
C VAL A 150 10.42 3.43 -10.85
N HIS A 151 11.21 2.41 -10.50
CA HIS A 151 12.63 2.35 -10.82
C HIS A 151 12.92 2.23 -12.33
N LEU A 152 11.92 1.86 -13.13
CA LEU A 152 11.98 1.79 -14.60
C LEU A 152 11.24 2.95 -15.28
N LYS A 153 10.96 4.05 -14.57
CA LYS A 153 10.19 5.18 -15.10
C LYS A 153 10.75 5.77 -16.41
N ASP A 154 12.05 5.69 -16.63
CA ASP A 154 12.70 6.19 -17.85
C ASP A 154 12.39 5.32 -19.09
N ALA A 155 11.85 4.11 -18.89
CA ALA A 155 11.39 3.23 -19.96
C ALA A 155 9.90 3.45 -20.33
N LEU A 156 9.22 4.41 -19.69
CA LEU A 156 7.83 4.71 -20.00
C LEU A 156 7.68 5.29 -21.42
N PRO A 157 6.60 4.94 -22.15
CA PRO A 157 6.28 5.61 -23.42
C PRO A 157 6.11 7.12 -23.20
N GLU A 158 6.39 7.94 -24.22
CA GLU A 158 6.35 9.41 -24.14
C GLU A 158 5.03 9.95 -23.55
N ALA A 159 3.90 9.35 -23.94
CA ALA A 159 2.58 9.69 -23.41
C ALA A 159 2.46 9.56 -21.87
N TRP A 160 3.18 8.60 -21.29
CA TRP A 160 3.21 8.35 -19.85
C TRP A 160 4.34 9.10 -19.14
N ALA A 161 5.49 9.27 -19.80
CA ALA A 161 6.63 10.01 -19.26
C ALA A 161 6.25 11.46 -18.91
N GLY A 162 5.46 12.13 -19.76
CA GLY A 162 4.96 13.48 -19.47
C GLY A 162 4.02 13.55 -18.27
N ILE A 163 3.21 12.52 -18.04
CA ILE A 163 2.34 12.45 -16.85
C ILE A 163 3.20 12.20 -15.61
N MET A 164 4.13 11.25 -15.68
CA MET A 164 5.08 10.92 -14.61
C MET A 164 5.91 12.13 -14.16
N ALA A 165 6.40 12.93 -15.11
CA ALA A 165 7.21 14.12 -14.82
C ALA A 165 6.49 15.19 -13.98
N ASN A 166 5.15 15.19 -13.97
CA ASN A 166 4.33 16.11 -13.19
C ASN A 166 3.88 15.54 -11.85
N ARG A 167 4.46 14.41 -11.41
CA ARG A 167 4.16 13.71 -10.17
C ARG A 167 5.43 13.53 -9.35
N HIS A 168 5.27 13.50 -8.03
CA HIS A 168 6.30 13.11 -7.09
C HIS A 168 6.02 11.67 -6.67
N ILE A 169 6.79 10.73 -7.21
CA ILE A 169 6.66 9.30 -6.91
C ILE A 169 8.03 8.79 -6.49
N ASP A 170 8.22 8.64 -5.19
CA ASP A 170 9.54 8.42 -4.59
C ASP A 170 9.45 7.51 -3.36
N LYS A 171 10.61 7.07 -2.86
CA LYS A 171 10.70 6.33 -1.60
C LYS A 171 10.15 7.15 -0.45
N ALA A 172 9.39 6.50 0.42
CA ALA A 172 8.91 7.13 1.63
C ALA A 172 10.07 7.41 2.60
N ASP A 173 10.08 8.61 3.19
CA ASP A 173 10.92 8.94 4.34
C ASP A 173 10.37 8.24 5.61
N CYS A 174 10.76 6.98 5.80
CA CYS A 174 10.33 6.12 6.90
C CYS A 174 11.49 5.30 7.49
N SER A 175 11.30 4.74 8.68
CA SER A 175 12.37 3.99 9.32
C SER A 175 12.70 2.70 8.57
N GLN A 176 13.98 2.28 8.63
CA GLN A 176 14.43 0.99 8.11
C GLN A 176 13.61 -0.18 8.67
N LYS A 177 13.11 -0.08 9.90
CA LYS A 177 12.29 -1.12 10.52
C LYS A 177 10.98 -1.33 9.74
N LEU A 178 10.33 -0.27 9.28
CA LEU A 178 9.09 -0.38 8.49
C LEU A 178 9.34 -0.88 7.07
N ILE A 179 10.47 -0.50 6.46
CA ILE A 179 10.91 -1.03 5.16
C ILE A 179 11.06 -2.56 5.26
N VAL A 180 11.80 -3.05 6.25
CA VAL A 180 12.01 -4.50 6.47
C VAL A 180 10.70 -5.22 6.76
N ILE A 181 9.79 -4.62 7.55
CA ILE A 181 8.47 -5.23 7.79
C ILE A 181 7.69 -5.35 6.48
N SER A 182 7.74 -4.34 5.61
CA SER A 182 7.08 -4.37 4.30
C SER A 182 7.62 -5.50 3.42
N GLU A 183 8.95 -5.63 3.32
CA GLU A 183 9.63 -6.71 2.58
C GLU A 183 9.22 -8.09 3.09
N VAL A 184 9.23 -8.28 4.42
CA VAL A 184 8.82 -9.55 5.04
C VAL A 184 7.38 -9.90 4.69
N LEU A 185 6.46 -8.94 4.78
CA LEU A 185 5.02 -9.16 4.54
C LEU A 185 4.73 -9.61 3.10
N VAL A 186 5.41 -9.02 2.11
CA VAL A 186 5.27 -9.39 0.70
C VAL A 186 5.68 -10.84 0.47
N GLU A 187 6.76 -11.28 1.10
CA GLU A 187 7.32 -12.62 0.91
C GLU A 187 6.53 -13.75 1.63
N MET A 188 5.80 -13.45 2.72
CA MET A 188 5.17 -14.48 3.58
C MET A 188 4.29 -15.52 2.87
N LYS A 189 3.64 -15.12 1.77
CA LYS A 189 2.73 -15.99 1.00
C LYS A 189 3.15 -16.12 -0.47
N ARG A 190 4.26 -15.50 -0.86
CA ARG A 190 4.62 -15.27 -2.26
C ARG A 190 4.71 -16.56 -3.06
N GLU A 191 5.52 -17.52 -2.63
CA GLU A 191 5.70 -18.81 -3.33
C GLU A 191 4.36 -19.54 -3.59
N MET A 192 3.50 -19.60 -2.58
CA MET A 192 2.20 -20.25 -2.67
C MET A 192 1.24 -19.53 -3.62
N LEU A 193 1.24 -18.19 -3.59
CA LEU A 193 0.35 -17.38 -4.40
C LEU A 193 0.83 -17.32 -5.85
N ASP A 194 2.14 -17.30 -6.08
CA ASP A 194 2.73 -17.44 -7.41
C ASP A 194 2.40 -18.81 -8.02
N ASP A 195 2.40 -19.88 -7.21
CA ASP A 195 1.93 -21.19 -7.68
C ASP A 195 0.44 -21.16 -8.10
N LYS A 196 -0.40 -20.44 -7.36
CA LYS A 196 -1.80 -20.22 -7.77
C LYS A 196 -1.90 -19.41 -9.07
N LEU A 197 -1.05 -18.40 -9.27
CA LEU A 197 -0.99 -17.64 -10.53
C LEU A 197 -0.58 -18.52 -11.70
N ARG A 198 0.49 -19.33 -11.54
CA ARG A 198 0.95 -20.29 -12.56
C ARG A 198 -0.14 -21.28 -12.95
N LYS A 199 -0.88 -21.82 -11.96
CA LYS A 199 -2.03 -22.71 -12.19
C LYS A 199 -3.19 -22.03 -12.95
N ARG A 200 -3.25 -20.69 -12.95
CA ARG A 200 -4.20 -19.90 -13.73
C ARG A 200 -3.67 -19.49 -15.11
N GLY A 201 -2.46 -19.92 -15.48
CA GLY A 201 -1.81 -19.54 -16.74
C GLY A 201 -1.14 -18.17 -16.72
N VAL A 202 -0.91 -17.60 -15.53
CA VAL A 202 -0.09 -16.40 -15.34
C VAL A 202 1.31 -16.88 -14.92
N GLY A 203 2.23 -16.96 -15.89
CA GLY A 203 3.60 -17.45 -15.70
C GLY A 203 4.33 -17.65 -17.01
#